data_AF-A0A7J5XSG9-F1
#
_entry.id   AF-A0A7J5XSG9-F1
#
_cell.length_a   1.000
_cell.length_b   1.000
_cell.length_c   1.000
_cell.angle_alpha   90.00
_cell.angle_beta   90.00
_cell.angle_gamma   90.00
#
_symmetry.space_group_name_H-M   'P 1'
#
loop_
_entity.id
_entity.type
_entity.pdbx_description
1 polymer ?
#
loop_
_entity_poly.entity_id
_entity_poly.type
_entity_poly.pdbx_seq_one_letter_code
_entity_poly.pdbx_strand_id
1 'polypeptide(L)'
;MYRHAFLHLTFSAWRENFLRIKKLVLIGGPDDGVITPWQSSHFGFYDSNETIVEMRNQEKRYVWVEDAKRSWRRVDVPSLWSETRSVALKLHCVQELHREVAHLKT
;
A
#
# COMPACT_ATOMS: atom_id res chain seq x y z
N MET A 1 13.03 -15.74 -23.83
CA MET A 1 11.86 -14.90 -24.13
C MET A 1 10.67 -15.19 -23.20
N TYR A 2 10.39 -16.46 -22.85
CA TYR A 2 9.20 -16.85 -22.05
C TYR A 2 9.16 -16.44 -20.56
N ARG A 3 10.30 -16.32 -19.86
CA ARG A 3 10.31 -16.04 -18.40
C ARG A 3 9.98 -14.59 -18.02
N HIS A 4 10.28 -13.64 -18.91
CA HIS A 4 9.98 -12.22 -18.72
C HIS A 4 8.47 -11.98 -18.82
N ALA A 5 7.83 -12.63 -19.81
CA ALA A 5 6.39 -12.70 -19.91
C ALA A 5 5.75 -13.40 -18.70
N PHE A 6 6.37 -14.44 -18.13
CA PHE A 6 5.83 -15.16 -16.97
C PHE A 6 5.77 -14.31 -15.68
N LEU A 7 6.83 -13.58 -15.35
CA LEU A 7 6.84 -12.65 -14.21
C LEU A 7 5.88 -11.46 -14.42
N HIS A 8 5.77 -10.98 -15.66
CA HIS A 8 4.80 -9.97 -16.02
C HIS A 8 3.35 -10.49 -15.88
N LEU A 9 3.11 -11.75 -16.24
CA LEU A 9 1.81 -12.42 -16.08
C LEU A 9 1.45 -12.64 -14.61
N THR A 10 2.41 -13.00 -13.75
CA THR A 10 2.14 -13.23 -12.31
C THR A 10 1.93 -11.93 -11.54
N PHE A 11 2.70 -10.88 -11.85
CA PHE A 11 2.49 -9.55 -11.27
C PHE A 11 1.16 -8.94 -11.73
N SER A 12 0.85 -9.07 -13.03
CA SER A 12 -0.45 -8.64 -13.58
C SER A 12 -1.60 -9.39 -12.93
N ALA A 13 -1.49 -10.71 -12.75
CA ALA A 13 -2.53 -11.50 -12.09
C ALA A 13 -2.69 -11.16 -10.60
N TRP A 14 -1.60 -10.94 -9.86
CA TRP A 14 -1.67 -10.49 -8.47
C TRP A 14 -2.36 -9.14 -8.35
N ARG A 15 -1.97 -8.20 -9.22
CA ARG A 15 -2.55 -6.86 -9.32
C ARG A 15 -4.03 -6.90 -9.65
N GLU A 16 -4.42 -7.64 -10.69
CA GLU A 16 -5.82 -7.81 -11.08
C GLU A 16 -6.65 -8.42 -9.95
N ASN A 17 -6.10 -9.40 -9.23
CA ASN A 17 -6.77 -9.99 -8.08
C ASN A 17 -6.91 -9.01 -6.91
N PHE A 18 -5.90 -8.19 -6.64
CA PHE A 18 -5.96 -7.16 -5.60
C PHE A 18 -7.01 -6.09 -5.93
N LEU A 19 -7.12 -5.66 -7.19
CA LEU A 19 -8.10 -4.66 -7.63
C LEU A 19 -9.55 -5.16 -7.60
N ARG A 20 -9.79 -6.47 -7.46
CA ARG A 20 -11.14 -7.03 -7.25
C ARG A 20 -11.69 -6.77 -5.84
N ILE A 21 -10.84 -6.35 -4.90
CA ILE A 21 -11.27 -6.01 -3.54
C ILE A 21 -12.20 -4.79 -3.61
N LYS A 22 -13.45 -4.95 -3.16
CA LYS A 22 -14.46 -3.87 -3.19
C LYS A 22 -14.27 -2.84 -2.07
N LYS A 23 -13.75 -3.29 -0.93
CA LYS A 23 -13.56 -2.46 0.27
C LYS A 23 -12.23 -2.83 0.92
N LEU A 24 -11.34 -1.85 1.01
CA LEU A 24 -10.09 -1.97 1.74
C LEU A 24 -10.18 -1.09 2.98
N VAL A 25 -10.13 -1.71 4.16
CA VAL A 25 -10.18 -1.02 5.45
C VAL A 25 -8.78 -1.08 6.05
N LEU A 26 -8.17 0.09 6.25
CA LEU A 26 -6.84 0.21 6.84
C LEU A 26 -6.96 0.82 8.23
N ILE A 27 -6.49 0.11 9.24
CA ILE A 27 -6.62 0.47 10.65
C ILE A 27 -5.22 0.60 11.24
N GLY A 28 -4.98 1.72 11.91
CA GLY A 28 -3.73 2.01 12.60
C GLY A 28 -3.88 3.26 13.45
N GLY A 29 -2.96 3.52 14.36
CA GLY A 29 -3.00 4.71 15.19
C GLY A 29 -1.69 4.96 15.92
N PRO A 30 -1.48 6.20 16.40
CA PRO A 30 -0.21 6.62 17.02
C PRO A 30 0.14 5.84 18.29
N ASP A 31 -0.86 5.29 18.98
CA ASP A 31 -0.69 4.58 20.24
C ASP A 31 -0.51 3.06 20.07
N ASP A 32 -0.24 2.56 18.84
CA ASP A 32 -0.05 1.13 18.58
C ASP A 32 1.19 0.55 19.29
N GLY A 33 2.23 1.35 19.48
CA GLY A 33 3.42 0.97 20.26
C GLY A 33 4.30 -0.13 19.65
N VAL A 34 3.95 -0.68 18.48
CA VAL A 34 4.68 -1.79 17.83
C VAL A 34 5.14 -1.39 16.43
N ILE A 35 4.23 -0.90 15.59
CA ILE A 35 4.52 -0.56 14.19
C ILE A 35 5.09 0.86 14.09
N THR A 36 6.29 0.99 13.51
CA THR A 36 6.99 2.27 13.34
C THR A 36 7.42 2.48 11.88
N PRO A 37 6.93 3.53 11.20
CA PRO A 37 5.92 4.50 11.66
C PRO A 37 4.52 3.85 11.66
N TRP A 38 3.64 4.18 12.60
CA TRP A 38 2.28 3.61 12.66
C TRP A 38 1.47 3.90 11.39
N GLN A 39 1.80 4.97 10.67
CA GLN A 39 1.23 5.34 9.37
C GLN A 39 1.50 4.28 8.29
N SER A 40 2.41 3.34 8.49
CA SER A 40 2.61 2.21 7.56
C SER A 40 1.38 1.31 7.47
N SER A 41 0.55 1.26 8.52
CA SER A 41 -0.77 0.62 8.47
C SER A 41 -1.71 1.29 7.46
N HIS A 42 -1.43 2.54 7.07
CA HIS A 42 -2.10 3.30 6.03
C HIS A 42 -1.19 3.53 4.80
N PHE A 43 -0.20 2.67 4.59
CA PHE A 43 0.80 2.73 3.51
C PHE A 43 1.76 3.94 3.54
N GLY A 44 1.91 4.64 4.67
CA GLY A 44 2.99 5.62 4.88
C GLY A 44 4.37 4.97 5.03
N PHE A 45 5.44 5.67 4.62
CA PHE A 45 6.82 5.18 4.79
C PHE A 45 7.81 6.33 5.07
N TYR A 46 8.99 6.02 5.61
CA TYR A 46 10.07 6.99 5.78
C TYR A 46 10.81 7.27 4.48
N ASP A 47 10.94 8.53 4.09
CA ASP A 47 11.89 8.93 3.05
C ASP A 47 13.35 8.86 3.55
N SER A 48 14.28 9.29 2.69
CA SER A 48 15.71 9.34 3.01
C SER A 48 16.06 10.28 4.17
N ASN A 49 15.15 11.17 4.56
CA ASN A 49 15.32 12.12 5.65
C ASN A 49 14.53 11.68 6.90
N GLU A 50 14.09 10.42 6.97
CA GLU A 50 13.25 9.88 8.06
C GLU A 50 11.93 10.64 8.25
N THR A 51 11.50 11.36 7.21
CA THR A 51 10.20 12.03 7.20
C THR A 51 9.15 11.07 6.69
N ILE A 52 7.99 11.05 7.35
CA ILE A 52 6.89 10.17 6.97
C ILE A 52 6.22 10.73 5.72
N VAL A 53 6.28 9.97 4.63
CA VAL A 53 5.60 10.26 3.37
C VAL A 53 4.31 9.45 3.29
N GLU A 54 3.18 10.15 3.30
CA GLU A 54 1.87 9.57 3.09
C GLU A 54 1.77 8.87 1.73
N MET A 55 0.95 7.83 1.64
CA MET A 55 0.71 7.05 0.41
C MET A 55 0.50 7.91 -0.84
N ARG A 56 -0.18 9.06 -0.69
CA ARG A 56 -0.52 9.94 -1.82
C ARG A 56 0.64 10.73 -2.38
N ASN A 57 1.65 10.97 -1.56
CA ASN A 57 2.80 11.79 -1.89
C ASN A 57 4.01 10.94 -2.33
N GLN A 58 3.80 9.64 -2.53
CA GLN A 58 4.81 8.73 -3.05
C GLN A 58 4.87 8.87 -4.57
N GLU A 59 5.83 9.65 -5.07
CA GLU A 59 5.90 10.07 -6.49
C GLU A 59 6.11 8.92 -7.48
N LYS A 60 6.87 7.87 -7.13
CA LYS A 60 7.03 6.60 -7.85
C LYS A 60 8.20 5.84 -7.23
N ARG A 61 8.06 4.53 -7.08
CA ARG A 61 9.05 3.69 -6.40
C ARG A 61 9.36 2.50 -7.28
N TYR A 62 10.17 2.70 -8.31
CA TYR A 62 10.66 1.58 -9.11
C TYR A 62 11.13 0.46 -8.18
N VAL A 63 10.53 -0.71 -8.30
CA VAL A 63 11.02 -1.88 -7.56
C VAL A 63 12.10 -2.54 -8.38
N TRP A 64 13.19 -2.88 -7.71
CA TRP A 64 14.22 -3.72 -8.28
C TRP A 64 13.73 -5.16 -8.24
N VAL A 65 13.40 -5.70 -9.40
CA VAL A 65 13.03 -7.11 -9.54
C VAL A 65 14.26 -7.84 -9.99
N GLU A 66 14.73 -8.77 -9.15
CA GLU A 66 15.75 -9.73 -9.56
C GLU A 66 15.09 -10.77 -10.47
N ASP A 67 15.63 -10.91 -11.68
CA ASP A 67 15.13 -11.93 -12.59
C ASP A 67 15.76 -13.31 -12.30
N ALA A 68 15.21 -14.35 -12.91
CA ALA A 68 15.71 -15.71 -12.73
C ALA A 68 17.15 -15.95 -13.26
N LYS A 69 17.81 -14.92 -13.82
CA LYS A 69 19.23 -14.92 -14.19
C LYS A 69 20.07 -14.10 -13.20
N ARG A 70 19.52 -13.72 -12.04
CA ARG A 70 20.14 -12.86 -11.02
C ARG A 70 20.51 -11.48 -11.55
N SER A 71 19.73 -10.98 -12.51
CA SER A 71 19.90 -9.64 -13.08
C SER A 71 18.83 -8.71 -12.53
N TRP A 72 19.27 -7.57 -12.00
CA TRP A 72 18.40 -6.54 -11.47
C TRP A 72 17.80 -5.71 -12.59
N ARG A 73 16.46 -5.60 -12.64
CA ARG A 73 15.77 -4.66 -13.52
C ARG A 73 14.87 -3.71 -12.76
N ARG A 74 14.79 -2.48 -13.24
CA ARG A 74 13.81 -1.49 -12.79
C ARG A 74 12.47 -1.78 -13.48
N VAL A 75 11.42 -1.90 -12.68
CA VAL A 75 10.04 -1.98 -13.17
C VAL A 75 9.30 -0.74 -12.67
N ASP A 76 8.69 0.02 -13.58
CA ASP A 76 7.79 1.12 -13.21
C ASP A 76 6.52 0.53 -12.62
N VAL A 77 6.25 0.86 -11.37
CA VAL A 77 5.02 0.48 -10.69
C VAL A 77 4.17 1.74 -10.61
N PRO A 78 2.97 1.76 -11.23
CA PRO A 78 2.00 2.80 -10.98
C PRO A 78 1.79 2.92 -9.47
N SER A 79 1.66 4.15 -8.96
CA SER A 79 1.33 4.32 -7.55
C SER A 79 0.04 3.54 -7.26
N LEU A 80 0.00 2.81 -6.14
CA LEU A 80 -1.18 2.05 -5.71
C LEU A 80 -2.44 2.94 -5.77
N TRP A 81 -2.27 4.24 -5.56
CA TRP A 81 -3.33 5.25 -5.64
C TRP A 81 -3.84 5.57 -7.05
N SER A 82 -3.02 5.48 -8.11
CA SER A 82 -3.56 5.58 -9.47
C SER A 82 -4.59 4.48 -9.76
N GLU A 83 -4.50 3.35 -9.03
CA GLU A 83 -5.29 2.14 -9.25
C GLU A 83 -6.42 1.95 -8.22
N THR A 84 -6.23 2.38 -6.96
CA THR A 84 -7.28 2.30 -5.92
C THR A 84 -8.40 3.32 -6.09
N ARG A 85 -8.40 4.15 -7.14
CA ARG A 85 -9.59 4.98 -7.49
C ARG A 85 -10.86 4.13 -7.68
N SER A 86 -10.72 2.88 -8.09
CA SER A 86 -11.83 1.94 -8.26
C SER A 86 -12.22 1.22 -6.94
N VAL A 87 -11.40 1.30 -5.89
CA VAL A 87 -11.62 0.63 -4.61
C VAL A 87 -12.02 1.67 -3.57
N ALA A 88 -13.14 1.45 -2.87
CA ALA A 88 -13.51 2.29 -1.75
C ALA A 88 -12.50 2.07 -0.59
N LEU A 89 -11.52 2.97 -0.48
CA LEU A 89 -10.54 2.98 0.60
C LEU A 89 -11.08 3.82 1.76
N LYS A 90 -11.27 3.21 2.93
CA LYS A 90 -11.58 3.94 4.16
C LYS A 90 -10.40 3.79 5.13
N LEU A 91 -9.71 4.89 5.35
CA LEU A 91 -8.65 5.00 6.35
C LEU A 91 -9.30 5.30 7.69
N HIS A 92 -8.95 4.54 8.72
CA HIS A 92 -9.41 4.78 10.07
C HIS A 92 -8.21 4.91 11.01
N CYS A 93 -8.10 6.06 11.67
CA CYS A 93 -7.32 6.15 12.89
C CYS A 93 -8.10 5.49 14.03
N VAL A 94 -7.44 4.62 14.82
CA VAL A 94 -8.09 3.93 15.96
C VAL A 94 -8.71 4.91 16.96
N GLN A 95 -8.09 6.07 17.16
CA GLN A 95 -8.61 7.13 18.04
C GLN A 95 -9.90 7.76 17.50
N GLU A 96 -10.03 7.89 16.18
CA GLU A 96 -11.24 8.44 15.52
C GLU A 96 -12.37 7.41 15.50
N LEU A 97 -12.05 6.14 15.27
CA LEU A 97 -13.03 5.05 15.31
C LEU A 97 -13.68 4.94 16.69
N HIS A 98 -12.91 5.07 17.77
CA HIS A 98 -13.46 5.09 19.12
C HIS A 98 -14.47 6.24 19.33
N ARG A 99 -14.24 7.42 18.75
CA ARG A 99 -15.20 8.54 18.83
C ARG A 99 -16.47 8.27 18.02
N GLU A 100 -16.34 7.74 16.80
CA GLU A 100 -17.50 7.42 15.96
C GLU A 100 -18.39 6.34 16.61
N VAL A 101 -17.79 5.33 17.23
CA VAL A 101 -18.52 4.24 17.89
C VAL A 101 -19.03 4.64 19.28
N ALA A 102 -18.43 5.65 19.93
CA ALA A 102 -18.91 6.15 21.23
C ALA A 102 -20.35 6.69 21.16
N HIS A 103 -20.74 7.31 20.04
CA HIS A 103 -22.11 7.81 19.83
C HIS A 103 -23.14 6.70 19.54
N LEU A 104 -22.69 5.49 19.19
CA LEU A 104 -23.55 4.34 18.88
C LEU A 104 -23.82 3.43 20.09
N LYS A 105 -23.25 3.74 21.26
CA LYS A 105 -23.43 2.99 22.51
C LYS A 105 -24.49 3.58 23.46
N THR A 106 -25.35 4.47 22.95
CA THR A 106 -26.54 4.99 23.65
C THR A 106 -27.79 4.30 23.13
#